data_AF-C5K8K3-F1
#
_entry.id   AF-C5K8K3-F1
#
_cell.length_a   1.000
_cell.length_b   1.000
_cell.length_c   1.000
_cell.angle_alpha   90.00
_cell.angle_beta   90.00
_cell.angle_gamma   90.00
#
_symmetry.space_group_name_H-M   'P 1'
#
loop_
_entity.id
_entity.type
_entity.pdbx_description
1 polymer ?
#
loop_
_entity_poly.entity_id
_entity_poly.type
_entity_poly.pdbx_seq_one_letter_code
_entity_poly.pdbx_strand_id
1 'polypeptide(L)'
;MRLLQAAANSVFNEMVSTMPRGSRDLHTMLEPLMPALTDRLSDPNKRCQEATRNAILAIAVNVGPSFATHHVLKITSRRGGTRAATASSLLPNKALSARCDVLQAVIDTCGLMGTDGGASDHAHGNSSFTAPVLLSMAFDLLKQCPASEVRSSAVSLAAKVCSLVGRDAIKPFIKSIERQSQREAIESEIDRILHGRRASNSKSVGRTSGAQRRLQTNDSQPDSAKEPPAAVVCQFCGYSDPEFALQSDLLDFHYWRDCPSLTQCYGCGQVVELAGLAEHRAVECEASAQT
;
A
#
# COMPACT_ATOMS: atom_id res chain seq x y z
N MET A 1 13.63 14.32 26.65
CA MET A 1 12.54 14.26 25.65
C MET A 1 12.41 12.89 24.98
N ARG A 2 13.39 12.37 24.21
CA ARG A 2 13.25 11.10 23.47
C ARG A 2 13.13 9.83 24.33
N LEU A 3 13.79 9.78 25.48
CA LEU A 3 13.68 8.65 26.44
C LEU A 3 12.31 8.61 27.15
N LEU A 4 11.75 9.79 27.46
CA LEU A 4 10.42 9.92 28.06
C LEU A 4 9.32 9.44 27.10
N GLN A 5 9.46 9.70 25.79
CA GLN A 5 8.49 9.25 24.79
C GLN A 5 8.48 7.71 24.63
N ALA A 6 9.66 7.08 24.59
CA ALA A 6 9.77 5.63 24.49
C ALA A 6 9.25 4.94 25.77
N ALA A 7 9.54 5.50 26.93
CA ALA A 7 9.00 5.03 28.20
C ALA A 7 7.48 5.18 28.26
N ALA A 8 6.93 6.32 27.82
CA ALA A 8 5.48 6.54 27.76
C ALA A 8 4.77 5.54 26.84
N ASN A 9 5.35 5.24 25.67
CA ASN A 9 4.80 4.24 24.76
C ASN A 9 4.90 2.81 25.33
N SER A 10 5.97 2.49 26.07
CA SER A 10 6.12 1.20 26.74
C SER A 10 5.08 1.03 27.84
N VAL A 11 4.91 2.05 28.70
CA VAL A 11 3.91 2.06 29.77
C VAL A 11 2.50 1.99 29.18
N PHE A 12 2.24 2.71 28.09
CA PHE A 12 0.95 2.62 27.39
C PHE A 12 0.67 1.21 26.86
N ASN A 13 1.66 0.57 26.23
CA ASN A 13 1.50 -0.79 25.72
C ASN A 13 1.26 -1.80 26.85
N GLU A 14 1.96 -1.65 27.98
CA GLU A 14 1.78 -2.48 29.16
C GLU A 14 0.39 -2.23 29.80
N MET A 15 -0.04 -0.97 29.88
CA MET A 15 -1.37 -0.59 30.36
C MET A 15 -2.48 -1.19 29.48
N VAL A 16 -2.36 -1.12 28.15
CA VAL A 16 -3.34 -1.71 27.22
C VAL A 16 -3.34 -3.24 27.30
N SER A 17 -2.18 -3.86 27.53
CA SER A 17 -2.04 -5.32 27.59
C SER A 17 -2.52 -5.93 28.91
N THR A 18 -2.50 -5.16 30.01
CA THR A 18 -2.90 -5.63 31.35
C THR A 18 -4.38 -5.40 31.64
N MET A 19 -5.10 -4.62 30.83
CA MET A 19 -6.50 -4.30 31.06
C MET A 19 -7.47 -5.41 30.61
N PRO A 20 -8.63 -5.57 31.28
CA PRO A 20 -9.65 -6.53 30.89
C PRO A 20 -10.18 -6.26 29.47
N ARG A 21 -10.20 -7.30 28.64
CA ARG A 21 -10.69 -7.22 27.25
C ARG A 21 -12.14 -6.74 27.20
N GLY A 22 -12.43 -5.86 26.24
CA GLY A 22 -13.80 -5.42 25.95
C GLY A 22 -14.46 -4.49 27.00
N SER A 23 -13.70 -3.89 27.91
CA SER A 23 -14.26 -2.89 28.81
C SER A 23 -14.75 -1.65 28.04
N ARG A 24 -16.02 -1.26 28.24
CA ARG A 24 -16.57 -0.01 27.68
C ARG A 24 -15.77 1.22 28.10
N ASP A 25 -15.22 1.22 29.31
CA ASP A 25 -14.42 2.32 29.84
C ASP A 25 -13.14 2.52 29.02
N LEU A 26 -12.57 1.42 28.50
CA LEU A 26 -11.37 1.45 27.67
C LEU A 26 -11.63 2.11 26.31
N HIS A 27 -12.80 1.86 25.71
CA HIS A 27 -13.20 2.50 24.46
C HIS A 27 -13.27 4.02 24.64
N THR A 28 -13.95 4.49 25.70
CA THR A 28 -14.10 5.93 25.99
C THR A 28 -12.77 6.62 26.29
N MET A 29 -11.84 5.95 26.98
CA MET A 29 -10.51 6.51 27.25
C MET A 29 -9.62 6.58 26.02
N LEU A 30 -9.68 5.58 25.13
CA LEU A 30 -8.80 5.50 23.97
C LEU A 30 -9.28 6.33 22.78
N GLU A 31 -10.59 6.53 22.63
CA GLU A 31 -11.18 7.25 21.50
C GLU A 31 -10.58 8.65 21.23
N PRO A 32 -10.32 9.52 22.23
CA PRO A 32 -9.64 10.79 21.97
C PRO A 32 -8.16 10.65 21.61
N LEU A 33 -7.51 9.53 21.94
CA LEU A 33 -6.08 9.28 21.66
C LEU A 33 -5.85 8.70 20.27
N MET A 34 -6.84 8.00 19.71
CA MET A 34 -6.72 7.31 18.42
C MET A 34 -6.32 8.24 17.24
N PRO A 35 -6.87 9.46 17.08
CA PRO A 35 -6.42 10.38 16.03
C PRO A 35 -4.94 10.74 16.16
N ALA A 36 -4.50 11.08 17.39
CA ALA A 36 -3.12 11.47 17.65
C ALA A 36 -2.13 10.31 17.42
N LEU A 37 -2.52 9.08 17.76
CA LEU A 37 -1.75 7.88 17.41
C LEU A 37 -1.69 7.68 15.89
N THR A 38 -2.82 7.82 15.19
CA THR A 38 -2.87 7.59 13.75
C THR A 38 -2.02 8.61 12.97
N ASP A 39 -1.97 9.87 13.41
CA ASP A 39 -1.11 10.90 12.80
C ASP A 39 0.39 10.55 12.95
N ARG A 40 0.76 9.90 14.06
CA ARG A 40 2.13 9.47 14.36
C ARG A 40 2.62 8.29 13.52
N LEU A 41 1.75 7.64 12.74
CA LEU A 41 2.17 6.63 11.75
C LEU A 41 3.07 7.22 10.66
N SER A 42 3.00 8.54 10.45
CA SER A 42 3.83 9.26 9.48
C SER A 42 5.12 9.84 10.06
N ASP A 43 5.42 9.59 11.34
CA ASP A 43 6.55 10.21 12.04
C ASP A 43 7.89 9.89 11.32
N PRO A 44 8.81 10.86 11.19
CA PRO A 44 10.12 10.62 10.60
C PRO A 44 10.95 9.60 11.40
N ASN A 45 10.71 9.46 12.70
CA ASN A 45 11.41 8.52 13.55
C ASN A 45 10.80 7.11 13.46
N LYS A 46 11.54 6.18 12.85
CA LYS A 46 11.14 4.77 12.71
C LYS A 46 10.76 4.11 14.05
N ARG A 47 11.42 4.48 15.17
CA ARG A 47 11.07 3.93 16.50
C ARG A 47 9.70 4.41 16.97
N CYS A 48 9.35 5.66 16.71
CA CYS A 48 8.03 6.20 17.04
C CYS A 48 6.95 5.56 16.17
N GLN A 49 7.22 5.40 14.88
CA GLN A 49 6.32 4.73 13.94
C GLN A 49 6.05 3.28 14.37
N GLU A 50 7.09 2.51 14.68
CA GLU A 50 6.96 1.11 15.11
C GLU A 50 6.24 1.00 16.46
N ALA A 51 6.55 1.87 17.42
CA ALA A 51 5.83 1.91 18.69
C ALA A 51 4.33 2.23 18.50
N THR A 52 4.02 3.15 17.60
CA THR A 52 2.64 3.52 17.25
C THR A 52 1.90 2.37 16.57
N ARG A 53 2.56 1.69 15.62
CA ARG A 53 2.02 0.48 14.98
C ARG A 53 1.70 -0.59 16.02
N ASN A 54 2.63 -0.87 16.92
CA ASN A 54 2.44 -1.87 17.98
C ASN A 54 1.35 -1.47 18.97
N ALA A 55 1.22 -0.18 19.30
CA ALA A 55 0.12 0.32 20.13
C ALA A 55 -1.25 0.10 19.46
N ILE A 56 -1.38 0.42 18.16
CA ILE A 56 -2.62 0.18 17.42
C ILE A 56 -2.95 -1.32 17.33
N LEU A 57 -1.94 -2.18 17.15
CA LEU A 57 -2.14 -3.63 17.17
C LEU A 57 -2.58 -4.13 18.55
N ALA A 58 -1.98 -3.65 19.63
CA ALA A 58 -2.40 -3.98 20.98
C ALA A 58 -3.85 -3.54 21.24
N ILE A 59 -4.24 -2.36 20.76
CA ILE A 59 -5.64 -1.89 20.82
C ILE A 59 -6.55 -2.79 20.00
N ALA A 60 -6.15 -3.19 18.79
CA ALA A 60 -6.94 -4.09 17.94
C ALA A 60 -7.19 -5.44 18.61
N VAL A 61 -6.18 -6.00 19.29
CA VAL A 61 -6.28 -7.28 19.99
C VAL A 61 -7.11 -7.20 21.27
N ASN A 62 -7.01 -6.11 22.05
CA ASN A 62 -7.64 -6.02 23.37
C ASN A 62 -9.02 -5.35 23.36
N VAL A 63 -9.26 -4.39 22.45
CA VAL A 63 -10.52 -3.65 22.30
C VAL A 63 -11.33 -4.16 21.13
N GLY A 64 -10.66 -4.52 20.04
CA GLY A 64 -11.27 -5.07 18.84
C GLY A 64 -10.79 -4.38 17.56
N PRO A 65 -10.71 -5.11 16.44
CA PRO A 65 -10.15 -4.60 15.19
C PRO A 65 -11.04 -3.51 14.57
N SER A 66 -12.36 -3.57 14.74
CA SER A 66 -13.29 -2.54 14.27
C SER A 66 -13.00 -1.17 14.89
N PHE A 67 -12.70 -1.12 16.20
CA PHE A 67 -12.37 0.13 16.89
C PHE A 67 -11.03 0.68 16.42
N ALA A 68 -10.00 -0.17 16.40
CA ALA A 68 -8.66 0.24 16.00
C ALA A 68 -8.61 0.74 14.55
N THR A 69 -9.27 0.03 13.63
CA THR A 69 -9.23 0.37 12.21
C THR A 69 -10.15 1.51 11.82
N HIS A 70 -11.23 1.80 12.56
CA HIS A 70 -12.12 2.93 12.27
C HIS A 70 -11.37 4.26 12.11
N HIS A 71 -10.36 4.51 12.95
CA HIS A 71 -9.55 5.74 12.86
C HIS A 71 -8.47 5.67 11.77
N VAL A 72 -7.94 4.47 11.49
CA VAL A 72 -6.96 4.23 10.43
C VAL A 72 -7.61 4.40 9.04
N LEU A 73 -8.85 3.93 8.90
CA LEU A 73 -9.68 3.97 7.69
C LEU A 73 -10.29 5.35 7.41
N LYS A 74 -10.35 6.24 8.41
CA LYS A 74 -10.71 7.65 8.20
C LYS A 74 -9.58 8.34 7.46
N ILE A 75 -9.61 8.23 6.14
CA ILE A 75 -8.82 9.06 5.21
C ILE A 75 -9.58 10.37 4.91
N THR A 76 -10.76 10.56 5.48
CA THR A 76 -11.70 11.62 5.10
C THR A 76 -11.88 12.71 6.15
N SER A 77 -11.87 13.94 5.63
CA SER A 77 -12.56 15.13 6.14
C SER A 77 -11.94 15.87 7.32
N ARG A 78 -11.03 16.81 7.02
CA ARG A 78 -10.97 18.03 7.82
C ARG A 78 -12.13 18.94 7.38
N ARG A 79 -13.01 19.25 8.33
CA ARG A 79 -14.17 20.12 8.21
C ARG A 79 -13.74 21.55 7.83
N GLY A 80 -14.25 22.06 6.70
CA GLY A 80 -14.41 23.49 6.42
C GLY A 80 -13.55 24.08 5.30
N GLY A 81 -14.22 24.52 4.23
CA GLY A 81 -13.69 25.48 3.24
C GLY A 81 -13.58 24.95 1.81
N THR A 82 -14.59 25.24 1.00
CA THR A 82 -14.62 25.29 -0.48
C THR A 82 -13.51 24.55 -1.27
N ARG A 83 -13.97 23.58 -2.08
CA ARG A 83 -13.26 22.67 -3.03
C ARG A 83 -12.88 21.32 -2.42
N ALA A 84 -13.41 20.26 -3.03
CA ALA A 84 -13.20 18.86 -2.67
C ALA A 84 -11.70 18.49 -2.79
N ALA A 85 -10.95 18.62 -1.70
CA ALA A 85 -9.62 18.06 -1.60
C ALA A 85 -9.75 16.53 -1.55
N THR A 86 -9.19 15.85 -2.55
CA THR A 86 -9.12 14.39 -2.62
C THR A 86 -8.32 13.85 -1.43
N ALA A 87 -8.57 12.60 -1.03
CA ALA A 87 -7.91 11.94 0.11
C ALA A 87 -6.37 11.99 0.02
N SER A 88 -5.82 12.00 -1.20
CA SER A 88 -4.38 12.13 -1.49
C SER A 88 -3.80 13.52 -1.21
N SER A 89 -4.61 14.57 -1.15
CA SER A 89 -4.16 15.96 -0.96
C SER A 89 -3.99 16.35 0.51
N LEU A 90 -4.54 15.56 1.44
CA LEU A 90 -4.63 15.94 2.86
C LEU A 90 -3.62 15.22 3.75
N LEU A 91 -3.09 14.07 3.31
CA LEU A 91 -2.14 13.26 4.06
C LEU A 91 -0.86 13.01 3.25
N PRO A 92 0.33 13.06 3.89
CA PRO A 92 1.57 12.68 3.24
C PRO A 92 1.50 11.26 2.69
N ASN A 93 2.12 10.99 1.54
CA ASN A 93 2.18 9.66 0.92
C ASN A 93 2.65 8.57 1.91
N LYS A 94 3.65 8.89 2.74
CA LYS A 94 4.17 8.02 3.80
C LYS A 94 3.11 7.67 4.87
N ALA A 95 2.18 8.57 5.15
CA ALA A 95 1.08 8.32 6.08
C ALA A 95 0.08 7.31 5.49
N LEU A 96 -0.19 7.42 4.18
CA LEU A 96 -1.10 6.52 3.47
C LEU A 96 -0.52 5.10 3.37
N SER A 97 0.77 4.97 2.99
CA SER A 97 1.45 3.67 2.97
C SER A 97 1.49 3.04 4.37
N ALA A 98 1.86 3.80 5.41
CA ALA A 98 1.90 3.31 6.78
C ALA A 98 0.52 2.85 7.30
N ARG A 99 -0.58 3.51 6.90
CA ARG A 99 -1.94 3.08 7.25
C ARG A 99 -2.29 1.75 6.59
N CYS A 100 -1.95 1.56 5.30
CA CYS A 100 -2.10 0.27 4.63
C CYS A 100 -1.32 -0.84 5.33
N ASP A 101 -0.10 -0.56 5.77
CA ASP A 101 0.76 -1.54 6.46
C ASP A 101 0.23 -1.92 7.85
N VAL A 102 -0.33 -0.94 8.59
CA VAL A 102 -1.01 -1.21 9.86
C VAL A 102 -2.26 -2.05 9.64
N LEU A 103 -3.07 -1.76 8.61
CA LEU A 103 -4.26 -2.57 8.30
C LEU A 103 -3.87 -4.00 7.95
N GLN A 104 -2.83 -4.21 7.14
CA GLN A 104 -2.29 -5.55 6.87
C GLN A 104 -1.86 -6.27 8.15
N ALA A 105 -1.20 -5.56 9.06
CA ALA A 105 -0.79 -6.12 10.34
C ALA A 105 -1.97 -6.48 11.25
N VAL A 106 -3.02 -5.65 11.28
CA VAL A 106 -4.25 -5.95 12.02
C VAL A 106 -4.94 -7.18 11.43
N ILE A 107 -4.97 -7.31 10.10
CA ILE A 107 -5.47 -8.53 9.43
C ILE A 107 -4.65 -9.75 9.84
N ASP A 108 -3.33 -9.65 9.91
CA ASP A 108 -2.46 -10.75 10.32
C ASP A 108 -2.69 -11.18 11.77
N THR A 109 -2.98 -10.24 12.67
CA THR A 109 -3.16 -10.54 14.11
C THR A 109 -4.59 -10.93 14.48
N CYS A 110 -5.59 -10.30 13.87
CA CYS A 110 -7.00 -10.44 14.26
C CYS A 110 -7.81 -11.27 13.27
N GLY A 111 -7.25 -11.58 12.08
CA GLY A 111 -8.00 -12.15 10.97
C GLY A 111 -8.96 -11.13 10.36
N LEU A 112 -9.61 -11.50 9.26
CA LEU A 112 -10.74 -10.76 8.70
C LEU A 112 -12.00 -11.57 8.96
N MET A 113 -13.00 -10.95 9.58
CA MET A 113 -14.32 -11.56 9.67
C MET A 113 -14.95 -11.48 8.28
N GLY A 114 -15.05 -12.63 7.61
CA GLY A 114 -15.57 -12.76 6.25
C GLY A 114 -16.74 -13.73 6.21
N THR A 115 -17.92 -13.17 5.92
CA THR A 115 -18.97 -13.69 5.01
C THR A 115 -19.60 -15.06 5.21
N ASP A 116 -19.11 -15.91 6.09
CA ASP A 116 -19.74 -17.20 6.34
C ASP A 116 -20.82 -16.97 7.40
N GLY A 117 -22.08 -17.16 7.00
CA GLY A 117 -23.29 -17.03 7.81
C GLY A 117 -23.37 -18.04 8.97
N GLY A 118 -22.35 -18.07 9.83
CA GLY A 118 -22.41 -18.67 11.14
C GLY A 118 -23.06 -17.66 12.08
N ALA A 119 -24.37 -17.82 12.27
CA ALA A 119 -25.12 -17.19 13.34
C ALA A 119 -24.44 -17.48 14.68
N SER A 120 -23.61 -16.56 15.12
CA SER A 120 -23.29 -16.40 16.53
C SER A 120 -23.52 -14.93 16.86
N ASP A 121 -24.56 -14.75 17.68
CA ASP A 121 -24.91 -13.51 18.33
C ASP A 121 -23.68 -12.71 18.73
N HIS A 122 -23.52 -11.51 18.17
CA HIS A 122 -23.30 -10.27 18.92
C HIS A 122 -23.28 -9.08 17.96
N ALA A 123 -24.33 -8.26 18.06
CA ALA A 123 -24.41 -6.84 17.69
C ALA A 123 -24.04 -6.45 16.25
N HIS A 124 -25.09 -6.13 15.48
CA HIS A 124 -25.04 -5.27 14.28
C HIS A 124 -24.62 -3.83 14.66
N GLY A 125 -23.35 -3.64 15.00
CA GLY A 125 -22.69 -2.34 14.92
C GLY A 125 -21.96 -2.25 13.59
N ASN A 126 -22.03 -1.10 12.90
CA ASN A 126 -21.25 -0.77 11.70
C ASN A 126 -19.78 -1.20 11.85
N SER A 127 -19.43 -2.43 11.47
CA SER A 127 -18.07 -2.93 11.58
C SER A 127 -17.26 -2.25 10.48
N SER A 128 -16.41 -1.32 10.89
CA SER A 128 -15.49 -0.62 9.98
C SER A 128 -14.47 -1.59 9.37
N PHE A 129 -14.32 -2.78 9.96
CA PHE A 129 -13.33 -3.76 9.58
C PHE A 129 -13.94 -4.95 8.83
N THR A 130 -14.34 -4.70 7.58
CA THR A 130 -14.85 -5.73 6.66
C THR A 130 -14.08 -5.68 5.34
N ALA A 131 -14.07 -6.80 4.62
CA ALA A 131 -13.38 -6.88 3.33
C ALA A 131 -13.85 -5.82 2.31
N PRO A 132 -15.16 -5.53 2.15
CA PRO A 132 -15.61 -4.48 1.25
C PRO A 132 -15.09 -3.08 1.62
N VAL A 133 -15.03 -2.75 2.92
CA VAL A 133 -14.53 -1.45 3.38
C VAL A 133 -13.03 -1.30 3.13
N LEU A 134 -12.25 -2.34 3.42
CA LEU A 134 -10.81 -2.35 3.17
C LEU A 134 -10.48 -2.30 1.68
N LEU A 135 -11.23 -3.03 0.85
CA LEU A 135 -11.08 -2.99 -0.61
C LEU A 135 -11.49 -1.62 -1.16
N SER A 136 -12.57 -1.02 -0.67
CA SER A 136 -12.95 0.34 -1.07
C SER A 136 -11.81 1.32 -0.81
N MET A 137 -11.24 1.32 0.40
CA MET A 137 -10.08 2.15 0.72
C MET A 137 -8.89 1.89 -0.22
N ALA A 138 -8.52 0.62 -0.41
CA ALA A 138 -7.36 0.28 -1.24
C ALA A 138 -7.54 0.76 -2.69
N PHE A 139 -8.72 0.54 -3.29
CA PHE A 139 -9.00 0.96 -4.66
C PHE A 139 -9.19 2.47 -4.79
N ASP A 140 -9.69 3.15 -3.77
CA ASP A 140 -9.72 4.62 -3.74
C ASP A 140 -8.29 5.20 -3.76
N LEU A 141 -7.36 4.60 -3.01
CA LEU A 141 -5.94 5.00 -3.05
C LEU A 141 -5.31 4.73 -4.42
N LEU A 142 -5.61 3.59 -5.05
CA LEU A 142 -5.10 3.26 -6.39
C LEU A 142 -5.58 4.24 -7.46
N LYS A 143 -6.81 4.76 -7.33
CA LYS A 143 -7.38 5.76 -8.25
C LYS A 143 -6.86 7.17 -8.00
N GLN A 144 -6.69 7.55 -6.73
CA GLN A 144 -6.46 8.95 -6.34
C GLN A 144 -4.99 9.30 -6.12
N CYS A 145 -4.12 8.33 -5.83
CA CYS A 145 -2.74 8.57 -5.44
C CYS A 145 -1.76 8.16 -6.55
N PRO A 146 -0.99 9.09 -7.15
CA PRO A 146 0.01 8.76 -8.17
C PRO A 146 1.31 8.17 -7.58
N ALA A 147 1.53 8.31 -6.27
CA ALA A 147 2.75 7.85 -5.62
C ALA A 147 2.91 6.33 -5.70
N SER A 148 4.04 5.86 -6.25
CA SER A 148 4.36 4.43 -6.43
C SER A 148 4.30 3.65 -5.12
N GLU A 149 4.83 4.21 -4.03
CA GLU A 149 4.83 3.60 -2.69
C GLU A 149 3.39 3.35 -2.18
N VAL A 150 2.51 4.34 -2.29
CA VAL A 150 1.11 4.23 -1.83
C VAL A 150 0.36 3.19 -2.66
N ARG A 151 0.55 3.19 -3.98
CA ARG A 151 -0.06 2.20 -4.88
C ARG A 151 0.42 0.79 -4.56
N SER A 152 1.72 0.59 -4.34
CA SER A 152 2.28 -0.70 -3.95
C SER A 152 1.69 -1.21 -2.63
N SER A 153 1.64 -0.37 -1.59
CA SER A 153 1.02 -0.73 -0.31
C SER A 153 -0.49 -1.01 -0.44
N ALA A 154 -1.21 -0.27 -1.29
CA ALA A 154 -2.62 -0.49 -1.54
C ALA A 154 -2.89 -1.81 -2.30
N VAL A 155 -2.09 -2.14 -3.31
CA VAL A 155 -2.19 -3.45 -4.00
C VAL A 155 -1.85 -4.59 -3.03
N SER A 156 -0.83 -4.44 -2.18
CA SER A 156 -0.49 -5.44 -1.16
C SER A 156 -1.64 -5.67 -0.18
N LEU A 157 -2.28 -4.59 0.29
CA LEU A 157 -3.48 -4.69 1.13
C LEU A 157 -4.64 -5.40 0.40
N ALA A 158 -4.91 -5.03 -0.86
CA ALA A 158 -5.95 -5.67 -1.66
C ALA A 158 -5.68 -7.18 -1.87
N ALA A 159 -4.45 -7.55 -2.23
CA ALA A 159 -4.03 -8.94 -2.36
C ALA A 159 -4.16 -9.71 -1.03
N LYS A 160 -3.85 -9.06 0.10
CA LYS A 160 -4.02 -9.64 1.43
C LYS A 160 -5.49 -9.94 1.73
N VAL A 161 -6.39 -9.00 1.46
CA VAL A 161 -7.84 -9.22 1.60
C VAL A 161 -8.33 -10.32 0.64
N CYS A 162 -7.83 -10.33 -0.60
CA CYS A 162 -8.09 -11.37 -1.61
C CYS A 162 -7.75 -12.78 -1.10
N SER A 163 -6.59 -12.91 -0.42
CA SER A 163 -6.13 -14.20 0.09
C SER A 163 -7.04 -14.80 1.16
N LEU A 164 -7.92 -13.99 1.76
CA LEU A 164 -8.81 -14.40 2.85
C LEU A 164 -10.25 -14.60 2.40
N VAL A 165 -10.77 -13.72 1.52
CA VAL A 165 -12.18 -13.76 1.07
C VAL A 165 -12.34 -14.34 -0.34
N GLY A 166 -11.23 -14.54 -1.05
CA GLY A 166 -11.22 -15.04 -2.43
C GLY A 166 -11.30 -13.92 -3.47
N ARG A 167 -11.05 -14.31 -4.73
CA ARG A 167 -10.94 -13.39 -5.88
C ARG A 167 -12.23 -12.67 -6.23
N ASP A 168 -13.37 -13.27 -5.91
CA ASP A 168 -14.68 -12.71 -6.27
C ASP A 168 -14.96 -11.39 -5.56
N ALA A 169 -14.37 -11.17 -4.38
CA ALA A 169 -14.51 -9.92 -3.63
C ALA A 169 -13.92 -8.70 -4.36
N ILE A 170 -12.93 -8.90 -5.24
CA ILE A 170 -12.18 -7.80 -5.86
C ILE A 170 -12.71 -7.44 -7.26
N LYS A 171 -13.34 -8.40 -7.95
CA LYS A 171 -13.95 -8.19 -9.28
C LYS A 171 -14.77 -6.89 -9.44
N PRO A 172 -15.68 -6.51 -8.51
CA PRO A 172 -16.43 -5.26 -8.65
C PRO A 172 -15.54 -4.02 -8.58
N PHE A 173 -14.48 -4.05 -7.78
CA PHE A 173 -13.55 -2.93 -7.63
C PHE A 173 -12.60 -2.80 -8.83
N ILE A 174 -12.13 -3.91 -9.40
CA ILE A 174 -11.29 -3.86 -10.62
C ILE A 174 -12.09 -3.32 -11.81
N LYS A 175 -13.34 -3.76 -11.97
CA LYS A 175 -14.22 -3.23 -13.03
C LYS A 175 -14.42 -1.72 -12.94
N SER A 176 -14.34 -1.15 -11.72
CA SER A 176 -14.48 0.28 -11.48
C SER A 176 -13.27 1.13 -11.87
N ILE A 177 -12.14 0.52 -12.26
CA ILE A 177 -11.00 1.21 -12.85
C ILE A 177 -11.28 1.35 -14.34
N GLU A 178 -11.21 2.53 -14.94
CA GLU A 178 -11.67 2.72 -16.33
C GLU A 178 -10.74 2.09 -17.39
N ARG A 179 -9.43 2.03 -17.12
CA ARG A 179 -8.44 1.56 -18.10
C ARG A 179 -8.11 0.09 -18.00
N GLN A 180 -8.17 -0.58 -19.14
CA GLN A 180 -7.88 -2.00 -19.24
C GLN A 180 -6.42 -2.35 -18.85
N SER A 181 -5.42 -1.58 -19.30
CA SER A 181 -4.02 -1.81 -18.93
C SER A 181 -3.77 -1.68 -17.43
N GLN A 182 -4.44 -0.74 -16.76
CA GLN A 182 -4.35 -0.57 -15.31
C GLN A 182 -5.03 -1.71 -14.55
N ARG A 183 -6.16 -2.22 -15.05
CA ARG A 183 -6.82 -3.40 -14.50
C ARG A 183 -5.90 -4.62 -14.58
N GLU A 184 -5.36 -4.88 -15.76
CA GLU A 184 -4.48 -6.01 -16.03
C GLU A 184 -3.22 -5.95 -15.17
N ALA A 185 -2.62 -4.78 -15.03
CA ALA A 185 -1.42 -4.61 -14.21
C ALA A 185 -1.72 -4.73 -12.69
N ILE A 186 -2.88 -4.28 -12.19
CA ILE A 186 -3.30 -4.55 -10.80
C ILE A 186 -3.59 -6.05 -10.59
N GLU A 187 -4.32 -6.68 -11.50
CA GLU A 187 -4.63 -8.12 -11.42
C GLU A 187 -3.35 -8.96 -11.45
N SER A 188 -2.44 -8.67 -12.38
CA SER A 188 -1.13 -9.33 -12.48
C SER A 188 -0.30 -9.15 -11.21
N GLU A 189 -0.30 -7.97 -10.60
CA GLU A 189 0.41 -7.73 -9.35
C GLU A 189 -0.22 -8.48 -8.17
N ILE A 190 -1.55 -8.46 -8.05
CA ILE A 190 -2.26 -9.26 -7.04
C ILE A 190 -1.91 -10.73 -7.22
N ASP A 191 -1.87 -11.21 -8.46
CA ASP A 191 -1.52 -12.59 -8.79
C ASP A 191 -0.08 -12.91 -8.43
N ARG A 192 0.86 -12.02 -8.72
CA ARG A 192 2.24 -12.16 -8.32
C ARG A 192 2.38 -12.24 -6.80
N ILE A 193 1.67 -11.40 -6.04
CA ILE A 193 1.73 -11.41 -4.58
C ILE A 193 1.12 -12.69 -4.00
N LEU A 194 0.02 -13.18 -4.58
CA LEU A 194 -0.63 -14.42 -4.15
C LEU A 194 0.22 -15.66 -4.47
N HIS A 195 0.82 -15.74 -5.66
CA HIS A 195 1.60 -16.90 -6.11
C HIS A 195 3.06 -16.86 -5.62
N GLY A 196 3.67 -15.67 -5.52
CA GLY A 196 5.05 -15.47 -5.05
C GLY A 196 5.25 -15.83 -3.58
N ARG A 197 4.20 -15.81 -2.76
CA ARG A 197 4.27 -16.18 -1.34
C ARG A 197 4.54 -17.68 -1.11
N ARG A 198 4.38 -18.54 -2.12
CA ARG A 198 4.70 -19.98 -2.05
C ARG A 198 6.20 -20.30 -2.21
N ALA A 199 7.03 -19.39 -2.75
CA ALA A 199 8.43 -19.69 -3.06
C ALA A 199 9.44 -19.31 -1.95
N SER A 200 9.04 -18.47 -0.98
CA SER A 200 10.01 -17.81 -0.08
C SER A 200 10.12 -18.39 1.34
N ASN A 201 9.37 -19.44 1.70
CA ASN A 201 9.36 -19.95 3.08
C ASN A 201 10.33 -21.11 3.37
N SER A 202 11.37 -21.27 2.54
CA SER A 202 12.41 -22.29 2.75
C SER A 202 13.78 -21.81 2.28
N LYS A 203 14.48 -21.05 3.13
CA LYS A 203 15.94 -21.09 3.39
C LYS A 203 16.41 -19.83 4.12
N SER A 204 16.36 -19.88 5.45
CA SER A 204 17.28 -19.14 6.32
C SER A 204 18.28 -20.15 6.91
N VAL A 205 19.30 -20.51 6.12
CA VAL A 205 20.53 -21.11 6.66
C VAL A 205 21.68 -20.27 6.15
N GLY A 206 22.43 -19.72 7.10
CA GLY A 206 23.39 -18.65 6.90
C GLY A 206 24.56 -18.99 6.00
N ARG A 207 25.25 -17.94 5.55
CA ARG A 207 26.62 -18.06 5.06
C ARG A 207 27.48 -17.00 5.71
N THR A 208 28.41 -17.52 6.50
CA THR A 208 29.63 -16.91 6.98
C THR A 208 30.60 -16.63 5.83
N SER A 209 31.53 -15.74 6.15
CA SER A 209 32.53 -15.06 5.33
C SER A 209 33.67 -15.93 4.79
N GLY A 210 34.38 -15.39 3.79
CA GLY A 210 35.76 -15.75 3.37
C GLY A 210 35.84 -16.50 2.05
N ALA A 211 36.85 -16.38 1.19
CA ALA A 211 37.98 -15.47 1.00
C ALA A 211 38.60 -15.83 -0.38
N GLN A 212 39.12 -14.82 -1.08
CA GLN A 212 40.27 -14.83 -2.02
C GLN A 212 40.35 -15.77 -3.27
N ARG A 213 40.33 -15.10 -4.44
CA ARG A 213 41.45 -14.94 -5.42
C ARG A 213 41.87 -16.15 -6.30
N ARG A 214 41.70 -16.03 -7.64
CA ARG A 214 42.81 -16.16 -8.63
C ARG A 214 42.39 -15.68 -10.04
N LEU A 215 43.22 -14.83 -10.62
CA LEU A 215 43.26 -14.51 -12.06
C LEU A 215 43.92 -15.66 -12.80
N GLN A 216 43.40 -16.04 -13.97
CA GLN A 216 44.22 -16.31 -15.16
C GLN A 216 43.39 -16.42 -16.44
N THR A 217 43.96 -15.79 -17.46
CA THR A 217 43.56 -15.63 -18.86
C THR A 217 43.69 -16.92 -19.65
N ASN A 218 42.81 -17.14 -20.64
CA ASN A 218 43.27 -17.51 -21.98
C ASN A 218 42.18 -17.30 -23.04
N ASP A 219 42.63 -16.71 -24.14
CA ASP A 219 41.93 -16.32 -25.35
C ASP A 219 42.00 -17.45 -26.38
N SER A 220 40.89 -17.75 -27.07
CA SER A 220 40.83 -18.33 -28.42
C SER A 220 39.38 -18.31 -28.94
N GLN A 221 39.14 -17.38 -29.87
CA GLN A 221 37.99 -17.15 -30.79
C GLN A 221 37.47 -18.40 -31.57
N PRO A 222 36.45 -18.29 -32.46
CA PRO A 222 35.21 -17.48 -32.43
C PRO A 222 33.98 -18.32 -32.90
N ASP A 223 32.75 -18.07 -32.39
CA ASP A 223 31.57 -18.37 -33.21
C ASP A 223 30.29 -17.64 -32.77
N SER A 224 29.58 -17.13 -33.77
CA SER A 224 28.20 -16.64 -33.77
C SER A 224 27.83 -15.48 -32.86
N ALA A 225 27.83 -14.30 -33.48
CA ALA A 225 27.14 -13.11 -33.02
C ALA A 225 25.68 -13.41 -32.66
N LYS A 226 25.38 -13.39 -31.36
CA LYS A 226 24.10 -12.90 -30.87
C LYS A 226 24.44 -11.61 -30.16
N GLU A 227 24.18 -10.48 -30.82
CA GLU A 227 24.21 -9.19 -30.12
C GLU A 227 23.46 -9.34 -28.79
N PRO A 228 24.00 -8.86 -27.66
CA PRO A 228 23.19 -8.78 -26.45
C PRO A 228 21.92 -8.02 -26.82
N PRO A 229 20.72 -8.49 -26.42
CA PRO A 229 19.49 -7.80 -26.76
C PRO A 229 19.66 -6.35 -26.34
N ALA A 230 19.52 -5.44 -27.31
CA ALA A 230 19.69 -4.01 -27.10
C ALA A 230 18.92 -3.64 -25.82
N ALA A 231 19.61 -3.09 -24.83
CA ALA A 231 18.99 -2.76 -23.56
C ALA A 231 17.79 -1.86 -23.84
N VAL A 232 16.58 -2.37 -23.56
CA VAL A 232 15.35 -1.61 -23.78
C VAL A 232 15.36 -0.47 -22.77
N VAL A 233 15.26 0.75 -23.29
CA VAL A 233 15.31 1.99 -22.49
C VAL A 233 13.94 2.63 -22.49
N CYS A 234 13.48 3.09 -21.33
CA CYS A 234 12.29 3.92 -21.25
C CYS A 234 12.48 5.20 -22.06
N GLN A 235 11.63 5.41 -23.06
CA GLN A 235 11.70 6.57 -23.95
C GLN A 235 11.44 7.92 -23.25
N PHE A 236 10.77 7.91 -22.08
CA PHE A 236 10.38 9.13 -21.38
C PHE A 236 11.40 9.59 -20.33
N CYS A 237 12.02 8.65 -19.61
CA CYS A 237 12.96 8.98 -18.52
C CYS A 237 14.38 8.48 -18.74
N GLY A 238 14.62 7.70 -19.80
CA GLY A 238 15.94 7.15 -20.12
C GLY A 238 16.40 6.02 -19.20
N TYR A 239 15.57 5.55 -18.25
CA TYR A 239 15.90 4.40 -17.40
C TYR A 239 15.94 3.13 -18.25
N SER A 240 17.04 2.38 -18.16
CA SER A 240 17.23 1.11 -18.85
C SER A 240 17.32 -0.03 -17.84
N ASP A 241 16.57 -1.10 -18.10
CA ASP A 241 16.61 -2.32 -17.33
C ASP A 241 16.79 -3.50 -18.28
N PRO A 242 17.79 -4.38 -18.07
CA PRO A 242 17.93 -5.60 -18.87
C PRO A 242 16.65 -6.46 -18.89
N GLU A 243 15.83 -6.40 -17.83
CA GLU A 243 14.58 -7.15 -17.76
C GLU A 243 13.48 -6.57 -18.66
N PHE A 244 13.56 -5.29 -19.07
CA PHE A 244 12.62 -4.71 -20.04
C PHE A 244 12.70 -5.39 -21.40
N ALA A 245 13.89 -5.87 -21.81
CA ALA A 245 14.07 -6.60 -23.05
C ALA A 245 13.53 -8.04 -22.97
N LEU A 246 13.40 -8.58 -21.77
CA LEU A 246 12.93 -9.94 -21.52
C LEU A 246 11.42 -10.00 -21.25
N GLN A 247 10.84 -8.91 -20.74
CA GLN A 247 9.44 -8.84 -20.32
C GLN A 247 8.84 -7.46 -20.66
N SER A 248 7.99 -7.41 -21.69
CA SER A 248 7.27 -6.18 -22.08
C SER A 248 6.45 -5.60 -20.94
N ASP A 249 5.84 -6.45 -20.11
CA ASP A 249 5.02 -6.04 -18.97
C ASP A 249 5.81 -5.19 -17.96
N LEU A 250 7.12 -5.41 -17.80
CA LEU A 250 7.96 -4.63 -16.89
C LEU A 250 8.17 -3.19 -17.37
N LEU A 251 8.21 -2.99 -18.69
CA LEU A 251 8.27 -1.65 -19.27
C LEU A 251 6.94 -0.91 -19.08
N ASP A 252 5.82 -1.61 -19.23
CA ASP A 252 4.48 -1.06 -18.94
C ASP A 252 4.31 -0.75 -17.44
N PHE A 253 4.83 -1.62 -16.56
CA PHE A 253 4.91 -1.35 -15.12
C PHE A 253 5.75 -0.11 -14.84
N HIS A 254 6.89 0.05 -15.52
CA HIS A 254 7.67 1.25 -15.37
C HIS A 254 6.87 2.48 -15.80
N TYR A 255 6.22 2.48 -16.97
CA TYR A 255 5.41 3.60 -17.44
C TYR A 255 4.32 4.00 -16.46
N TRP A 256 3.67 3.02 -15.84
CA TRP A 256 2.56 3.29 -14.95
C TRP A 256 2.96 3.55 -13.49
N ARG A 257 3.92 2.79 -12.96
CA ARG A 257 4.32 2.79 -11.54
C ARG A 257 5.51 3.71 -11.28
N ASP A 258 6.53 3.67 -12.11
CA ASP A 258 7.88 4.10 -11.73
C ASP A 258 8.43 5.27 -12.56
N CYS A 259 7.85 5.58 -13.72
CA CYS A 259 8.41 6.56 -14.65
C CYS A 259 8.23 7.98 -14.11
N PRO A 260 9.30 8.70 -13.73
CA PRO A 260 9.19 10.06 -13.18
C PRO A 260 8.78 11.09 -14.23
N SER A 261 8.97 10.77 -15.51
CA SER A 261 8.58 11.63 -16.63
C SER A 261 7.10 11.53 -16.97
N LEU A 262 6.37 10.56 -16.41
CA LEU A 262 4.95 10.35 -16.65
C LEU A 262 4.15 10.64 -15.38
N THR A 263 2.97 11.22 -15.56
CA THR A 263 2.03 11.53 -14.48
C THR A 263 0.59 11.33 -14.93
N GLN A 264 -0.32 11.13 -13.99
CA GLN A 264 -1.75 11.06 -14.30
C GLN A 264 -2.39 12.46 -14.26
N CYS A 265 -3.10 12.84 -15.32
CA CYS A 265 -3.94 14.03 -15.36
C CYS A 265 -5.15 13.82 -14.45
N TYR A 266 -5.35 14.74 -13.51
CA TYR A 266 -6.44 14.66 -12.53
C TYR A 266 -7.83 14.93 -13.12
N GLY A 267 -7.92 15.48 -14.33
CA GLY A 267 -9.20 15.77 -14.99
C GLY A 267 -9.77 14.54 -15.71
N CYS A 268 -8.99 13.93 -16.59
CA CYS A 268 -9.41 12.82 -17.46
C CYS A 268 -8.75 11.47 -17.12
N GLY A 269 -7.92 11.41 -16.07
CA GLY A 269 -7.14 10.22 -15.74
C GLY A 269 -6.00 9.92 -16.73
N GLN A 270 -5.80 10.74 -17.79
CA GLN A 270 -4.68 10.82 -18.73
C GLN A 270 -3.30 10.37 -18.21
N VAL A 271 -2.62 9.28 -18.58
CA VAL A 271 -1.15 9.25 -18.28
C VAL A 271 -0.49 10.08 -19.37
N VAL A 272 0.15 11.17 -18.97
CA VAL A 272 0.78 12.16 -19.85
C VAL A 272 2.18 12.44 -19.36
N GLU A 273 3.01 12.98 -20.24
CA GLU A 273 4.32 13.50 -19.84
C GLU A 273 4.15 14.65 -18.85
N LEU A 274 4.97 14.65 -17.80
CA LEU A 274 4.92 15.68 -16.76
C LEU A 274 5.14 17.09 -17.35
N ALA A 275 6.03 17.20 -18.35
CA ALA A 275 6.28 18.45 -19.07
C ALA A 275 5.06 18.91 -19.91
N GLY A 276 4.33 17.96 -20.50
CA GLY A 276 3.15 18.22 -21.32
C GLY A 276 1.85 18.39 -20.53
N LEU A 277 1.86 18.18 -19.20
CA LEU A 277 0.63 18.20 -18.39
C LEU A 277 -0.12 19.55 -18.49
N ALA A 278 0.59 20.67 -18.58
CA ALA A 278 -0.03 21.99 -18.70
C ALA A 278 -0.74 22.18 -20.05
N GLU A 279 -0.10 21.76 -21.13
CA GLU A 279 -0.63 21.81 -22.49
C GLU A 279 -1.81 20.85 -22.67
N HIS A 280 -1.66 19.62 -22.20
CA HIS A 280 -2.74 18.64 -22.15
C HIS A 280 -3.98 19.21 -21.45
N ARG A 281 -3.81 19.84 -20.28
CA ARG A 281 -4.93 20.46 -19.55
C ARG A 281 -5.57 21.64 -20.30
N ALA A 282 -4.80 22.37 -21.09
CA ALA A 282 -5.30 23.54 -21.80
C ALA A 282 -6.02 23.19 -23.11
N VAL A 283 -5.59 22.14 -23.80
CA VAL A 283 -6.00 21.89 -25.21
C VAL A 283 -6.65 20.53 -25.42
N GLU A 284 -6.24 19.51 -24.65
CA GLU A 284 -6.62 18.12 -24.91
C GLU A 284 -7.56 17.52 -23.85
N CYS A 285 -7.55 18.07 -22.64
CA CYS A 285 -8.26 17.51 -21.51
C CYS A 285 -9.75 17.83 -21.61
N GLU A 286 -10.55 16.84 -21.97
CA GLU A 286 -12.01 16.92 -22.11
C GLU A 286 -12.71 17.44 -20.84
N ALA A 287 -12.16 17.16 -19.66
CA ALA A 287 -12.67 17.65 -18.37
C ALA A 287 -12.37 19.15 -18.10
N SER A 288 -11.44 19.75 -18.85
CA SER A 288 -11.08 21.18 -18.75
C SER A 288 -11.85 22.04 -19.75
N ALA A 289 -12.48 21.42 -20.77
CA ALA A 289 -13.28 22.10 -21.79
C ALA A 289 -14.75 22.37 -21.39
N GLN A 290 -15.13 22.04 -20.14
CA GLN A 290 -16.50 22.18 -19.62
C GLN A 290 -16.65 23.24 -18.51
N THR A 291 -15.83 24.29 -18.52
CA THR A 291 -16.07 25.50 -17.71
C THR A 291 -16.67 26.61 -18.55
#